data_AF-A0A1F9IKN7-F1
#
_entry.id   AF-A0A1F9IKN7-F1
#
_cell.length_a   1.000
_cell.length_b   1.000
_cell.length_c   1.000
_cell.angle_alpha   90.00
_cell.angle_beta   90.00
_cell.angle_gamma   90.00
#
_symmetry.space_group_name_H-M   'P 1'
#
loop_
_entity.id
_entity.type
_entity.pdbx_description
1 polymer ?
#
loop_
_entity_poly.entity_id
_entity_poly.type
_entity_poly.pdbx_seq_one_letter_code
_entity_poly.pdbx_strand_id
1 'polypeptide(L)' 'MRTTTGAELDYVEERDGKIFGYEFKFKSKKSRPPASWAGTYQGAEYQCIDRENYRGFIQGT' A
#
# COMPACT_ATOMS: atom_id res chain seq x y z
N MET A 1 -8.97 -23.14 -6.27
CA MET A 1 -9.91 -22.01 -6.12
C MET A 1 -9.07 -20.74 -6.18
N ARG A 2 -9.21 -19.88 -7.20
CA ARG A 2 -8.44 -18.63 -7.29
C ARG A 2 -9.16 -17.59 -6.43
N THR A 3 -8.64 -17.32 -5.24
CA THR A 3 -9.03 -16.14 -4.47
C THR A 3 -8.46 -14.92 -5.18
N THR A 4 -9.19 -14.41 -6.17
CA THR A 4 -9.00 -13.03 -6.63
C THR A 4 -9.59 -12.13 -5.55
N THR A 5 -8.95 -12.09 -4.39
CA THR A 5 -9.16 -11.02 -3.43
C THR A 5 -8.65 -9.77 -4.12
N GLY A 6 -9.55 -9.02 -4.76
CA GLY A 6 -9.28 -7.80 -5.53
C GLY A 6 -8.77 -6.62 -4.70
N ALA A 7 -8.01 -6.91 -3.65
CA ALA A 7 -7.19 -5.99 -2.89
C ALA A 7 -5.73 -6.25 -3.26
N GLU A 8 -5.44 -6.23 -4.56
CA GLU A 8 -4.08 -6.28 -5.07
C GLU A 8 -3.47 -4.89 -4.84
N LEU A 9 -2.67 -4.75 -3.78
CA LEU A 9 -1.76 -3.62 -3.68
C LEU A 9 -0.57 -3.89 -4.60
N ASP A 10 -0.07 -2.84 -5.25
CA ASP A 10 1.06 -2.96 -6.17
C ASP A 10 2.31 -3.50 -5.47
N TYR A 11 2.49 -3.13 -4.20
CA TYR A 11 3.61 -3.60 -3.39
C TYR A 11 3.22 -3.77 -1.92
N VAL A 12 3.74 -4.83 -1.31
CA VAL A 12 3.53 -5.15 0.10
C VAL A 12 4.87 -5.57 0.69
N GLU A 13 5.23 -4.95 1.81
CA GLU A 13 6.44 -5.27 2.57
C GLU A 13 6.07 -5.66 4.00
N GLU A 14 6.73 -6.66 4.57
CA GLU A 14 6.66 -6.96 5.99
C GLU A 14 7.97 -6.52 6.65
N ARG A 15 7.87 -5.67 7.67
CA ARG A 15 9.03 -5.18 8.44
C ARG A 15 8.68 -5.14 9.92
N ASP A 16 9.51 -5.78 10.74
CA ASP A 16 9.35 -5.83 12.20
C ASP A 16 7.98 -6.42 12.64
N GLY A 17 7.46 -7.40 11.90
CA GLY A 17 6.13 -7.98 12.14
C GLY A 17 4.95 -7.05 11.81
N LYS A 18 5.21 -5.89 11.19
CA LYS A 18 4.18 -5.00 10.64
C LYS A 18 4.14 -5.12 9.13
N ILE A 19 2.93 -5.08 8.58
CA ILE A 19 2.69 -5.14 7.14
C ILE A 19 2.51 -3.70 6.64
N PHE A 20 3.23 -3.36 5.58
CA PHE A 20 3.17 -2.08 4.89
C PHE A 20 2.70 -2.30 3.46
N GLY A 21 1.56 -1.71 3.12
CA GLY A 21 0.99 -1.76 1.78
C GLY A 21 1.25 -0.46 1.03
N TYR A 22 1.68 -0.58 -0.22
CA TYR A 22 1.97 0.55 -1.10
C TYR A 22 1.17 0.45 -2.39
N GLU A 23 0.61 1.58 -2.81
CA GLU A 23 -0.11 1.70 -4.08
C GLU A 23 0.50 2.82 -4.90
N PHE A 24 0.89 2.53 -6.14
CA PHE A 24 1.54 3.53 -7.01
C PHE A 24 0.51 4.17 -7.92
N LYS A 25 0.38 5.50 -7.85
CA LYS A 25 -0.49 6.29 -8.72
C LYS A 25 0.31 7.32 -9.50
N PHE A 26 0.11 7.38 -10.81
CA PHE A 26 0.77 8.41 -11.63
C PHE A 26 0.23 9.83 -11.40
N LYS A 27 -1.00 9.96 -10.89
CA LYS A 27 -1.60 11.23 -10.50
C LYS A 27 -1.70 11.29 -8.99
N SER A 28 -1.43 12.46 -8.42
CA SER A 28 -1.66 12.72 -6.99
C SER A 28 -3.15 12.65 -6.71
N LYS A 29 -3.57 11.50 -6.20
CA LYS A 29 -4.93 11.24 -5.76
C LYS A 29 -4.80 10.58 -4.40
N LYS A 30 -5.45 11.17 -3.40
CA LYS A 30 -5.62 10.51 -2.11
C LYS A 30 -6.37 9.21 -2.32
N SER A 31 -5.63 8.12 -2.34
CA SER A 31 -6.16 6.77 -2.38
C SER A 31 -6.27 6.26 -0.95
N ARG A 32 -7.27 5.42 -0.71
CA ARG A 32 -7.50 4.78 0.60
C ARG A 32 -7.23 3.29 0.42
N PRO A 33 -6.76 2.60 1.47
CA PRO A 33 -6.59 1.17 1.38
C PRO A 33 -7.93 0.49 1.03
N PRO A 34 -7.91 -0.62 0.27
CA PRO A 34 -9.09 -1.45 0.07
C PRO A 34 -9.68 -1.85 1.42
N ALA A 35 -11.01 -1.89 1.55
CA ALA A 35 -11.65 -2.29 2.81
C ALA A 35 -11.21 -3.70 3.25
N SER A 36 -10.99 -4.61 2.28
CA SER A 36 -10.47 -5.94 2.52
C SER A 36 -9.04 -5.94 3.08
N TRP A 37 -8.20 -4.97 2.70
CA TRP A 37 -6.83 -4.85 3.22
C TRP A 37 -6.83 -4.58 4.72
N ALA A 38 -7.62 -3.60 5.16
CA ALA A 38 -7.74 -3.25 6.58
C ALA A 38 -8.32 -4.39 7.42
N GLY A 39 -9.17 -5.24 6.83
CA GLY A 39 -9.75 -6.41 7.49
C GLY A 39 -8.83 -7.64 7.52
N THR A 40 -8.04 -7.87 6.47
CA THR A 40 -7.11 -9.02 6.39
C THR A 40 -5.84 -8.76 7.20
N TYR A 41 -5.30 -7.55 7.13
CA TYR A 41 -4.08 -7.17 7.82
C TYR A 41 -4.39 -6.12 8.88
N GLN A 42 -4.89 -6.59 10.02
CA GLN A 42 -5.28 -5.72 11.13
C GLN A 42 -4.03 -5.05 11.71
N GLY A 43 -3.96 -3.72 11.60
CA GLY A 43 -2.78 -2.94 11.99
C GLY A 43 -1.74 -2.75 10.89
N ALA A 44 -2.04 -3.13 9.64
CA ALA A 44 -1.21 -2.79 8.50
C ALA A 44 -1.26 -1.30 8.18
N GLU A 45 -0.10 -0.77 7.81
CA GLU A 45 0.05 0.58 7.29
C GLU A 45 -0.23 0.58 5.78
N TYR A 46 -0.77 1.69 5.29
CA TYR A 46 -1.01 1.89 3.87
C TYR A 46 -0.51 3.25 3.43
N GLN A 47 0.24 3.29 2.33
CA GLN A 47 0.75 4.52 1.75
C GLN A 47 0.53 4.55 0.24
N CYS A 48 -0.16 5.59 -0.23
CA CYS A 48 -0.25 5.88 -1.65
C CYS A 48 0.99 6.64 -2.10
N ILE A 49 1.72 6.11 -3.07
CA ILE A 49 2.90 6.73 -3.66
C ILE A 49 2.54 7.31 -5.02
N ASP A 50 2.66 8.62 -5.14
CA ASP A 50 2.42 9.36 -6.37
C ASP A 50 3.63 10.21 -6.77
N ARG A 51 3.51 10.94 -7.88
CA ARG A 51 4.62 11.76 -8.42
C ARG A 51 5.11 12.87 -7.49
N GLU A 52 4.35 13.22 -6.46
CA GLU A 52 4.75 14.20 -5.44
C GLU A 52 5.60 13.55 -4.35
N ASN A 53 5.24 12.36 -3.86
CA ASN A 53 5.93 11.69 -2.74
C ASN A 53 6.83 10.50 -3.13
N TYR A 54 6.85 10.07 -4.40
CA TYR A 54 7.74 8.98 -4.84
C TYR A 54 9.21 9.26 -4.55
N ARG A 55 9.63 10.54 -4.62
CA ARG A 55 10.98 10.96 -4.28
C ARG A 55 11.32 10.71 -2.81
N GLY A 56 10.37 10.90 -1.90
CA GLY A 56 10.55 10.60 -0.48
C GLY A 56 10.65 9.10 -0.25
N PHE A 57 9.78 8.32 -0.91
CA PHE A 57 9.78 6.87 -0.83
C PHE A 57 11.13 6.25 -1.22
N ILE A 58 11.75 6.69 -2.33
CA ILE A 58 13.04 6.16 -2.77
C ILE A 58 14.24 6.65 -1.95
N GLN A 59 14.13 7.79 -1.26
CA GLN A 59 15.25 8.39 -0.52
C GLN A 59 15.42 7.81 0.89
N GLY A 60 14.41 7.13 1.44
CA GLY A 60 14.52 6.37 2.70
C GLY A 60 15.01 7.17 3.92
N THR A 61 14.89 8.50 3.90
CA THR A 61 15.35 9.43 4.95
C THR A 61 14.26 9.71 5.96
#